data_AF-A0A392MMM4-F1
#
_entry.id   AF-A0A392MMM4-F1
#
_cell.length_a   1.000
_cell.length_b   1.000
_cell.length_c   1.000
_cell.angle_alpha   90.00
_cell.angle_beta   90.00
_cell.angle_gamma   90.00
#
_symmetry.space_group_name_H-M   'P 1'
#
loop_
_entity.id
_entity.type
_entity.pdbx_description
1 polymer ?
#
loop_
_entity_poly.entity_id
_entity_poly.type
_entity_poly.pdbx_seq_one_letter_code
_entity_poly.pdbx_strand_id
1 'polypeptide(L)'
;MIYLDSPVGVGFSFSVNQSFYYLVNDEMTARDNLLFLQGWFTRFPKYKNNDFFITGESYAGHYAPQLAQLILQTKSTQINLKGIA
;
A
#
# COMPACT_ATOMS: atom_id res chain seq x y z
N MET A 1 6.88 -0.91 -12.64
CA MET A 1 7.04 -1.52 -11.31
C MET A 1 7.19 -0.41 -10.30
N ILE A 2 6.55 -0.52 -9.14
CA ILE A 2 6.68 0.43 -8.02
C ILE A 2 7.21 -0.38 -6.84
N TYR A 3 8.24 0.12 -6.17
CA TYR A 3 8.76 -0.44 -4.93
C TYR A 3 8.40 0.51 -3.79
N LEU A 4 7.88 -0.03 -2.70
CA LEU A 4 7.41 0.73 -1.55
C LEU A 4 8.11 0.22 -0.29
N ASP A 5 8.95 1.06 0.30
CA ASP A 5 9.46 0.84 1.64
C ASP A 5 8.30 1.02 2.63
N SER A 6 7.85 -0.07 3.25
CA SER A 6 6.70 -0.10 4.16
C SER A 6 6.89 -1.22 5.18
N PRO A 7 6.41 -1.05 6.42
CA PRO A 7 5.75 0.15 6.97
C PRO A 7 6.73 1.28 7.32
N VAL A 8 6.23 2.32 7.98
CA VAL A 8 7.09 3.36 8.58
C VAL A 8 8.20 2.73 9.44
N GLY A 9 9.44 3.16 9.22
CA GLY A 9 10.66 2.60 9.83
C GLY A 9 11.43 1.65 8.94
N VAL A 10 10.89 1.25 7.78
CA VAL A 10 11.60 0.44 6.79
C VAL A 10 12.30 1.35 5.77
N GLY A 11 13.58 1.07 5.49
CA GLY A 11 14.34 1.74 4.42
C GLY A 11 14.32 3.26 4.53
N PHE A 12 13.80 3.93 3.51
CA PHE A 12 13.67 5.39 3.47
C PHE A 12 12.33 5.92 3.98
N SER A 13 11.39 5.06 4.37
CA SER A 13 10.13 5.47 4.98
C SER A 13 10.31 5.70 6.48
N PHE A 14 10.26 6.96 6.92
CA PHE A 14 10.43 7.32 8.33
C PHE A 14 9.38 8.32 8.80
N SER A 15 9.15 8.35 10.11
CA SER A 15 8.39 9.39 10.80
C SER A 15 9.27 10.14 11.79
N VAL A 16 9.06 11.45 11.88
CA VAL A 16 9.67 12.30 12.92
C VAL A 16 9.05 12.03 14.30
N ASN A 17 7.83 11.48 14.35
CA ASN A 17 7.17 11.11 15.59
C ASN A 17 7.49 9.65 15.93
N GLN A 18 8.36 9.46 16.93
CA GLN A 18 8.85 8.15 17.34
C GLN A 18 7.75 7.22 17.85
N SER A 19 6.63 7.75 18.37
CA SER A 19 5.53 6.93 18.87
C SER A 19 4.93 6.04 17.77
N PHE A 20 4.99 6.45 16.50
CA PHE A 20 4.43 5.65 15.41
C PHE A 20 5.15 4.32 15.20
N TYR A 21 6.47 4.24 15.47
CA TYR A 21 7.20 2.98 15.32
C TYR A 21 6.70 1.89 16.28
N TYR A 22 6.13 2.26 17.43
CA TYR A 22 5.58 1.33 18.41
C TYR A 22 4.13 0.93 18.12
N LEU A 23 3.45 1.61 17.19
CA LEU A 23 2.06 1.35 16.82
C LEU A 23 1.94 0.53 15.54
N VAL A 24 3.07 0.26 14.86
CA VAL A 24 3.10 -0.47 13.60
C VAL A 24 2.52 -1.88 13.78
N ASN A 25 1.49 -2.17 12.99
CA ASN A 25 0.90 -3.48 12.82
C ASN A 25 0.37 -3.65 11.39
N ASP A 26 -0.12 -4.82 11.05
CA ASP A 26 -0.60 -5.13 9.68
C ASP A 26 -1.75 -4.21 9.23
N GLU A 27 -2.68 -3.90 10.14
CA GLU A 27 -3.85 -3.07 9.85
C GLU A 27 -3.44 -1.62 9.52
N MET A 28 -2.52 -1.05 10.30
CA MET A 28 -1.93 0.26 10.04
C MET A 28 -1.15 0.23 8.72
N THR A 29 -0.36 -0.81 8.49
CA THR A 29 0.42 -0.99 7.25
C THR A 29 -0.47 -1.01 6.02
N ALA A 30 -1.58 -1.75 6.04
CA ALA A 30 -2.53 -1.80 4.93
C ALA A 30 -3.20 -0.44 4.67
N ARG A 31 -3.59 0.27 5.74
CA ARG A 31 -4.18 1.62 5.64
C ARG A 31 -3.21 2.64 5.04
N ASP A 32 -1.99 2.69 5.56
CA ASP A 32 -0.98 3.63 5.10
C ASP A 32 -0.56 3.34 3.65
N ASN A 33 -0.47 2.07 3.27
CA ASN A 33 -0.21 1.68 1.88
C ASN A 33 -1.35 2.06 0.93
N LEU A 34 -2.61 1.96 1.36
CA LEU A 34 -3.74 2.46 0.57
C LEU A 34 -3.68 3.98 0.39
N LEU A 35 -3.38 4.73 1.46
CA LEU A 35 -3.21 6.19 1.40
C LEU A 35 -2.07 6.58 0.46
N PHE A 36 -0.94 5.86 0.55
CA PHE A 36 0.17 6.03 -0.39
C PHE A 36 -0.29 5.84 -1.84
N LEU A 37 -0.99 4.74 -2.14
CA LEU A 37 -1.45 4.46 -3.51
C LEU A 37 -2.43 5.53 -4.03
N GLN A 38 -3.38 5.99 -3.21
CA GLN A 38 -4.30 7.07 -3.57
C GLN A 38 -3.55 8.37 -3.89
N GLY A 39 -2.57 8.74 -3.06
CA GLY A 39 -1.70 9.88 -3.32
C GLY A 39 -0.85 9.70 -4.58
N TRP A 40 -0.30 8.50 -4.78
CA TRP A 40 0.52 8.16 -5.93
C TRP A 40 -0.27 8.25 -7.24
N PHE A 41 -1.48 7.68 -7.32
CA PHE A 41 -2.34 7.79 -8.50
C PHE A 41 -2.87 9.21 -8.72
N THR A 42 -3.02 10.00 -7.66
CA THR A 42 -3.33 11.43 -7.79
C THR A 42 -2.16 12.19 -8.42
N ARG A 43 -0.93 11.90 -8.01
CA ARG A 43 0.29 12.51 -8.56
C ARG A 43 0.63 12.02 -9.98
N PHE A 44 0.33 10.77 -10.29
CA PHE A 44 0.62 10.14 -11.58
C PHE A 44 -0.67 9.64 -12.27
N PRO A 45 -1.58 10.54 -12.67
CA PRO A 45 -2.92 10.19 -13.14
C PRO A 45 -2.93 9.36 -14.42
N LYS A 46 -1.84 9.41 -15.22
CA LYS A 46 -1.68 8.63 -16.45
C LYS A 46 -1.74 7.11 -16.24
N TYR A 47 -1.57 6.61 -15.02
CA TYR A 47 -1.61 5.19 -14.69
C TYR A 47 -2.96 4.70 -14.14
N LYS A 48 -3.94 5.57 -13.90
CA LYS A 48 -5.21 5.21 -13.23
C LYS A 48 -6.00 4.10 -13.94
N ASN A 49 -5.87 3.99 -15.26
CA ASN A 49 -6.59 3.00 -16.06
C ASN A 49 -5.80 1.71 -16.30
N ASN A 50 -4.55 1.64 -15.83
CA ASN A 50 -3.73 0.44 -16.00
C ASN A 50 -4.24 -0.67 -15.10
N ASP A 51 -4.07 -1.91 -15.54
CA ASP A 51 -4.21 -3.06 -14.66
C ASP A 51 -3.16 -2.98 -13.55
N PHE A 52 -3.61 -3.09 -12.31
CA PHE A 52 -2.78 -3.00 -11.13
C PHE A 52 -2.70 -4.36 -10.43
N PHE A 53 -1.49 -4.78 -10.08
CA PHE A 53 -1.21 -6.01 -9.37
C PHE A 53 -0.38 -5.70 -8.14
N ILE A 54 -0.63 -6.41 -7.05
CA ILE A 54 0.18 -6.32 -5.82
C ILE A 54 1.00 -7.59 -5.73
N THR A 55 2.32 -7.46 -5.64
CA THR A 55 3.20 -8.61 -5.56
C THR A 55 4.10 -8.52 -4.33
N GLY A 56 4.35 -9.63 -3.65
CA GLY A 56 5.29 -9.66 -2.54
C GLY A 56 5.67 -11.07 -2.09
N GLU A 57 6.76 -11.19 -1.34
CA GLU A 57 7.25 -12.46 -0.82
C GLU A 57 7.34 -12.47 0.71
N SER A 58 7.50 -13.67 1.29
CA SER A 58 7.67 -13.85 2.74
C SER A 58 6.49 -13.24 3.52
N TYR A 59 6.74 -12.33 4.45
CA TYR A 59 5.70 -11.69 5.26
C TYR A 59 4.74 -10.80 4.44
N ALA A 60 5.11 -10.44 3.21
CA ALA A 60 4.17 -9.78 2.30
C ALA A 60 2.98 -10.66 1.91
N GLY A 61 3.04 -11.98 2.18
CA GLY A 61 1.86 -12.85 2.16
C GLY A 61 0.76 -12.42 3.15
N HIS A 62 1.08 -11.65 4.18
CA HIS A 62 0.11 -10.95 5.02
C HIS A 62 -0.29 -9.59 4.44
N TYR A 63 0.68 -8.81 3.94
CA TYR A 63 0.45 -7.44 3.48
C TYR A 63 -0.38 -7.35 2.20
N ALA A 64 -0.06 -8.17 1.19
CA ALA A 64 -0.72 -8.13 -0.11
C ALA A 64 -2.23 -8.42 -0.04
N PRO A 65 -2.71 -9.51 0.59
CA PRO A 65 -4.15 -9.76 0.68
C PRO A 65 -4.89 -8.73 1.55
N GLN A 66 -4.28 -8.24 2.63
CA GLN A 66 -4.92 -7.22 3.48
C GLN A 66 -5.08 -5.88 2.74
N LEU A 67 -4.06 -5.44 2.00
CA LEU A 67 -4.15 -4.25 1.16
C LEU A 67 -5.17 -4.43 0.02
N ALA A 68 -5.16 -5.58 -0.65
CA ALA A 68 -6.13 -5.90 -1.69
C ALA A 68 -7.56 -5.85 -1.18
N GLN A 69 -7.83 -6.45 -0.02
CA GLN A 69 -9.13 -6.41 0.64
C GLN A 69 -9.57 -4.96 0.92
N LEU A 70 -8.66 -4.13 1.43
CA LEU A 70 -8.97 -2.74 1.76
C LEU A 70 -9.26 -1.89 0.52
N ILE A 71 -8.54 -2.12 -0.59
CA ILE A 71 -8.81 -1.47 -1.89
C ILE A 71 -10.23 -1.79 -2.37
N LEU A 72 -10.62 -3.07 -2.32
CA LEU A 72 -11.95 -3.52 -2.75
C LEU A 72 -13.07 -2.95 -1.86
N GLN A 73 -12.88 -2.93 -0.53
CA GLN A 73 -13.84 -2.38 0.42
C GLN A 73 -14.05 -0.87 0.24
N THR A 74 -12.98 -0.14 -0.04
CA THR A 74 -13.02 1.31 -0.25
C THR A 74 -13.63 1.69 -1.61
N LYS A 75 -13.85 0.70 -2.51
CA LYS A 75 -14.33 0.91 -3.89
C LYS A 75 -13.54 2.00 -4.60
N SER A 76 -12.22 1.99 -4.43
CA SER A 76 -11.34 3.02 -4.99
C SER A 76 -11.42 3.00 -6.52
N THR A 77 -12.04 4.02 -7.10
CA THR A 77 -12.16 4.16 -8.57
C THR A 77 -10.82 4.50 -9.24
N GLN A 78 -9.79 4.80 -8.45
CA GLN A 78 -8.47 5.16 -8.93
C GLN A 78 -7.54 3.95 -9.12
N ILE A 79 -7.91 2.77 -8.58
CA ILE A 79 -7.04 1.58 -8.54
C ILE A 79 -7.78 0.41 -9.19
N ASN A 80 -7.41 0.07 -10.42
CA ASN A 80 -7.94 -1.07 -11.15
C ASN A 80 -7.20 -2.37 -10.77
N LEU A 81 -7.43 -2.84 -9.54
CA LEU A 81 -6.80 -4.06 -9.00
C LEU A 81 -7.27 -5.31 -9.75
N LYS A 82 -6.33 -6.07 -10.30
CA LYS A 82 -6.60 -7.32 -11.06
C LYS A 82 -6.15 -8.58 -10.36
N GLY A 83 -5.18 -8.51 -9.46
CA GLY A 83 -4.71 -9.68 -8.76
C GLY A 83 -3.59 -9.39 -7.75
N ILE A 84 -3.24 -10.44 -7.01
CA ILE A 84 -2.10 -10.47 -6.10
C ILE A 84 -1.22 -11.68 -6.44
N ALA A 85 0.09 -11.56 -6.18
CA ALA A 85 1.06 -12.65 -6.35
C ALA A 85 2.07 -12.70 -5.21
#